data_AF-A0A350PKX8-F1
#
_entry.id   AF-A0A350PKX8-F1
#
_cell.length_a   1.000
_cell.length_b   1.000
_cell.length_c   1.000
_cell.angle_alpha   90.00
_cell.angle_beta   90.00
_cell.angle_gamma   90.00
#
_symmetry.space_group_name_H-M   'P 1'
#
loop_
_entity.id
_entity.type
_entity.pdbx_description
1 polymer ?
#
loop_
_entity_poly.entity_id
_entity_poly.type
_entity_poly.pdbx_seq_one_letter_code
_entity_poly.pdbx_strand_id
1 'polypeptide(L)'
;MKLYTNGMGSWAGTQAEAKKAFGVTTPTEVPTDKAALLDFLNEKKVGNTVQLQPVGQNVQTEPTGYPTSPFTEADAPVGDLNSRVYPHGKPHQFTTIRECAENASLTDLHHAIHIYLERMDELIQANKS
;
A
#
# COMPACT_ATOMS: atom_id res chain seq x y z
N MET A 1 17.72 10.12 -20.96
CA MET A 1 17.50 10.51 -19.54
C MET A 1 18.67 9.95 -18.73
N LYS A 2 18.92 10.38 -17.48
CA LYS A 2 20.07 9.88 -16.69
C LYS A 2 19.61 9.38 -15.32
N LEU A 3 20.15 8.24 -14.90
CA LEU A 3 20.01 7.73 -13.54
C LEU A 3 21.37 7.68 -12.86
N TYR A 4 21.38 7.81 -11.54
CA TYR A 4 22.60 7.81 -10.73
C TYR A 4 22.63 6.57 -9.86
N THR A 5 23.72 5.80 -9.91
CA THR A 5 23.88 4.58 -9.13
C THR A 5 25.15 4.59 -8.29
N ASN A 6 25.20 3.78 -7.23
CA ASN A 6 26.41 3.51 -6.46
C ASN A 6 27.09 2.18 -6.87
N GLY A 7 26.61 1.51 -7.92
CA GLY A 7 27.13 0.21 -8.36
C GLY A 7 26.78 -0.96 -7.44
N MET A 8 26.08 -0.71 -6.33
CA MET A 8 25.63 -1.71 -5.35
C MET A 8 24.13 -1.99 -5.46
N GLY A 9 23.52 -1.63 -6.60
CA GLY A 9 22.09 -1.83 -6.87
C GLY A 9 21.18 -0.70 -6.37
N SER A 10 21.72 0.38 -5.80
CA SER A 10 20.94 1.59 -5.49
C SER A 10 20.92 2.53 -6.69
N TRP A 11 19.76 3.13 -6.95
CA TRP A 11 19.52 4.01 -8.08
C TRP A 11 18.70 5.21 -7.65
N ALA A 12 18.96 6.38 -8.24
CA ALA A 12 18.26 7.62 -7.96
C ALA A 12 18.06 8.45 -9.23
N GLY A 13 16.97 9.21 -9.25
CA GLY A 13 16.55 10.03 -10.39
C GLY A 13 17.36 11.31 -10.57
N THR A 14 17.97 11.82 -9.50
CA THR A 14 18.76 13.06 -9.52
C THR A 14 20.08 12.90 -8.78
N GLN A 15 21.10 13.65 -9.19
CA GLN A 15 22.41 13.61 -8.56
C GLN A 15 22.37 14.04 -7.09
N ALA A 16 21.52 15.02 -6.77
CA ALA A 16 21.38 15.54 -5.41
C ALA A 16 20.80 14.49 -4.46
N GLU A 17 19.75 13.77 -4.90
CA GLU A 17 19.15 12.66 -4.15
C GLU A 17 20.13 11.50 -3.99
N ALA A 18 20.84 11.14 -5.07
CA ALA A 18 21.85 10.10 -5.08
C ALA A 18 23.00 10.39 -4.10
N LYS A 19 23.52 11.63 -4.10
CA LYS A 19 24.59 12.06 -3.19
C LYS A 19 24.13 12.06 -1.73
N LYS A 20 22.87 12.42 -1.47
CA LYS A 20 22.27 12.36 -0.14
C LYS A 20 22.07 10.92 0.35
N ALA A 21 21.70 10.01 -0.54
CA ALA A 21 21.36 8.63 -0.20
C ALA A 21 22.59 7.71 -0.06
N PHE A 22 23.61 7.84 -0.92
CA PHE A 22 24.77 6.94 -0.93
C PHE A 22 26.12 7.63 -1.16
N GLY A 23 26.17 8.96 -1.25
CA GLY A 23 27.41 9.75 -1.30
C GLY A 23 28.11 9.73 -2.67
N VAL A 24 28.64 8.59 -3.08
CA VAL A 24 29.35 8.42 -4.36
C VAL A 24 28.36 7.97 -5.42
N THR A 25 28.34 8.67 -6.56
CA THR A 25 27.33 8.49 -7.61
C THR A 25 27.99 8.43 -8.97
N THR A 26 27.61 7.44 -9.78
CA THR A 26 28.01 7.31 -11.18
C THR A 26 26.81 7.60 -12.08
N PRO A 27 26.92 8.56 -13.03
CA PRO A 27 25.85 8.82 -13.98
C PRO A 27 25.80 7.71 -15.02
N THR A 28 24.62 7.11 -15.21
CA THR A 28 24.34 6.12 -16.25
C THR A 28 23.30 6.67 -17.21
N GLU A 29 23.60 6.61 -18.50
CA GLU A 29 22.65 7.01 -19.54
C GLU A 29 21.56 5.95 -19.69
N VAL A 30 20.30 6.38 -19.67
CA VAL A 30 19.14 5.50 -19.81
C VAL A 30 18.32 5.85 -21.03
N PRO A 31 17.80 4.82 -21.75
CA PRO A 31 16.90 5.01 -22.88
C PRO A 31 15.71 5.89 -22.49
N THR A 32 15.25 6.72 -23.44
CA THR A 32 14.05 7.55 -23.28
C THR A 32 12.81 6.93 -23.91
N ASP A 33 12.98 5.89 -24.72
CA ASP A 33 11.85 5.13 -25.26
C ASP A 33 11.21 4.29 -24.16
N LYS A 34 9.87 4.28 -24.11
CA LYS A 34 9.12 3.63 -23.03
C LYS A 34 9.42 2.13 -22.91
N ALA A 35 9.51 1.43 -24.05
CA ALA A 35 9.74 -0.01 -24.03
C ALA A 35 11.17 -0.31 -23.57
N ALA A 36 12.15 0.35 -24.18
CA ALA A 36 13.56 0.17 -23.84
C ALA A 36 13.89 0.60 -22.40
N LEU A 37 13.20 1.62 -21.87
CA LEU A 37 13.35 2.05 -20.49
C LEU A 37 12.85 0.98 -19.51
N LEU A 38 11.68 0.38 -19.78
CA LEU A 38 11.13 -0.67 -18.92
C LEU A 38 12.03 -1.90 -18.87
N ASP A 39 12.54 -2.35 -20.03
CA ASP A 39 13.47 -3.47 -20.08
C ASP A 39 14.77 -3.17 -19.31
N PHE A 40 15.32 -1.97 -19.46
CA PHE A 40 16.50 -1.54 -18.70
C PHE A 40 16.25 -1.53 -17.19
N LEU A 41 15.13 -0.98 -16.73
CA LEU A 41 14.79 -0.90 -15.30
C LEU A 41 14.64 -2.30 -14.69
N ASN A 42 14.01 -3.21 -15.43
CA ASN A 42 13.84 -4.60 -15.02
C ASN A 42 15.18 -5.36 -14.97
N GLU A 43 16.03 -5.21 -16.00
CA GLU A 43 17.35 -5.86 -16.05
C GLU A 43 18.26 -5.38 -14.91
N LYS A 44 18.30 -4.06 -14.68
CA LYS A 44 19.14 -3.44 -13.64
C LYS A 44 18.55 -3.52 -12.24
N LYS A 45 17.34 -4.09 -12.09
CA LYS A 45 16.59 -4.18 -10.83
C LYS A 45 16.51 -2.83 -10.12
N VAL A 46 16.33 -1.77 -10.90
CA VAL A 46 16.26 -0.39 -10.41
C VAL A 46 15.04 -0.27 -9.49
N GLY A 47 15.26 0.07 -8.22
CA GLY A 47 14.20 0.13 -7.19
C GLY A 47 14.09 -1.11 -6.30
N ASN A 48 14.90 -2.15 -6.53
CA ASN A 48 14.93 -3.35 -5.69
C ASN A 48 15.86 -3.20 -4.47
N THR A 49 15.95 -1.98 -3.91
CA THR A 49 16.76 -1.74 -2.71
C THR A 49 16.19 -2.58 -1.58
N VAL A 50 16.96 -3.59 -1.16
CA VAL A 50 16.77 -4.25 0.13
C VAL A 50 17.07 -3.17 1.16
N GLN A 51 16.07 -2.36 1.47
CA GLN A 51 16.13 -1.46 2.59
C GLN A 51 16.15 -2.35 3.83
N LEU A 52 17.31 -2.42 4.49
CA LEU A 52 17.37 -2.72 5.91
C LEU A 52 16.64 -1.57 6.61
N GLN A 53 15.31 -1.64 6.64
CA GLN A 53 14.48 -0.68 7.37
C GLN A 53 14.53 -1.04 8.86
N PRO A 54 14.74 -0.08 9.76
CA PRO A 54 14.25 -0.23 11.13
C PRO A 54 12.72 -0.31 11.08
N VAL A 55 12.15 -1.11 11.98
CA VAL A 55 10.75 -1.50 12.06
C VAL A 55 9.75 -0.40 11.63
N GLY A 56 8.91 -0.72 10.64
CA GLY A 56 7.75 0.08 10.26
C GLY A 56 7.74 0.52 8.78
N GLN A 57 6.69 0.08 8.07
CA GLN A 57 6.30 0.39 6.69
C GLN A 57 6.86 -0.51 5.58
N ASN A 58 6.16 -1.60 5.28
CA ASN A 58 6.32 -2.31 4.02
C ASN A 58 5.07 -2.19 3.13
N VAL A 59 5.25 -1.53 1.99
CA VAL A 59 4.50 -1.77 0.76
C VAL A 59 5.46 -2.54 -0.15
N GLN A 60 5.20 -3.82 -0.43
CA GLN A 60 5.86 -4.52 -1.53
C GLN A 60 5.11 -5.80 -1.94
N THR A 61 4.97 -5.94 -3.25
CA THR A 61 4.51 -7.12 -3.97
C THR A 61 5.51 -8.29 -3.87
N GLU A 62 4.94 -9.49 -3.69
CA GLU A 62 5.45 -10.87 -3.51
C GLU A 62 6.68 -11.31 -4.36
N PRO A 63 7.53 -12.27 -3.91
CA PRO A 63 7.14 -13.64 -3.53
C PRO A 63 7.81 -14.15 -2.25
N THR A 64 7.03 -14.44 -1.21
CA THR A 64 7.58 -15.04 0.02
C THR A 64 6.69 -16.15 0.53
N GLY A 65 7.28 -17.29 0.89
CA GLY A 65 6.62 -18.29 1.70
C GLY A 65 6.13 -17.65 3.00
N TYR A 66 4.82 -17.52 3.15
CA TYR A 66 4.18 -17.04 4.36
C TYR A 66 3.95 -18.23 5.32
N PRO A 67 4.08 -18.06 6.65
CA PRO A 67 3.24 -18.85 7.53
C PRO A 67 1.80 -18.55 7.12
N THR A 68 1.12 -19.57 6.59
CA THR A 68 -0.26 -19.56 6.11
C THR A 68 -1.21 -19.18 7.24
N SER A 69 -1.38 -17.89 7.51
CA SER A 69 -2.63 -17.39 8.07
C SER A 69 -3.60 -17.24 6.90
N PRO A 70 -4.79 -17.85 6.94
CA PRO A 70 -5.72 -17.80 5.82
C PRO A 70 -6.13 -16.34 5.59
N PHE A 71 -5.91 -15.86 4.36
CA PHE A 71 -6.45 -14.60 3.87
C PHE A 71 -7.96 -14.58 4.16
N THR A 72 -8.38 -13.69 5.05
CA THR A 72 -9.77 -13.55 5.47
C THR A 72 -10.34 -12.31 4.81
N GLU A 73 -11.64 -12.31 4.47
CA GLU A 73 -12.32 -11.21 3.77
C GLU A 73 -12.14 -9.83 4.46
N ALA A 74 -11.88 -9.82 5.77
CA ALA A 74 -11.60 -8.62 6.57
C ALA A 74 -10.25 -7.94 6.25
N ASP A 75 -9.34 -8.62 5.56
CA ASP A 75 -8.04 -8.13 5.12
C ASP A 75 -8.08 -7.46 3.73
N ALA A 76 -9.25 -7.49 3.06
CA ALA A 76 -9.44 -6.75 1.82
C ALA A 76 -9.54 -5.23 2.08
N PRO A 77 -9.04 -4.39 1.15
CA PRO A 77 -9.20 -2.94 1.25
C PRO A 77 -10.69 -2.55 1.25
N VAL A 78 -11.07 -1.62 2.12
CA VAL A 78 -12.45 -1.13 2.26
C VAL A 78 -12.80 -0.20 1.12
N GLY A 79 -13.27 -0.79 0.02
CA GLY A 79 -13.86 -0.10 -1.11
C GLY A 79 -12.88 0.69 -1.98
N ASP A 80 -13.37 1.10 -3.16
CA ASP A 80 -12.70 2.05 -4.05
C ASP A 80 -12.83 3.47 -3.48
N LEU A 81 -11.79 4.30 -3.68
CA LEU A 81 -11.71 5.70 -3.23
C LEU A 81 -12.87 6.56 -3.77
N ASN A 82 -13.55 6.09 -4.83
CA ASN A 82 -14.72 6.72 -5.46
C ASN A 82 -16.08 6.13 -5.03
N SER A 83 -16.13 5.25 -4.02
CA SER A 83 -17.39 4.58 -3.66
C SER A 83 -18.40 5.52 -2.98
N ARG A 84 -19.70 5.31 -3.26
CA ARG A 84 -20.86 6.01 -2.66
C ARG A 84 -20.96 5.88 -1.12
N VAL A 85 -20.00 5.21 -0.49
CA VAL A 85 -20.00 4.85 0.95
C VAL A 85 -19.60 6.04 1.83
N TYR A 86 -18.99 7.09 1.26
CA TYR A 86 -18.53 8.27 2.01
C TYR A 86 -19.44 9.50 1.77
N PRO A 87 -20.49 9.72 2.59
CA PRO A 87 -21.41 10.85 2.42
C PRO A 87 -20.76 12.23 2.61
N HIS A 88 -19.52 12.31 3.10
CA HIS A 88 -18.77 13.56 3.28
C HIS A 88 -17.48 13.63 2.43
N GLY A 89 -17.28 12.68 1.50
CA GLY A 89 -16.17 12.71 0.53
C GLY A 89 -14.77 12.59 1.14
N LYS A 90 -14.65 12.30 2.44
CA LYS A 90 -13.37 11.99 3.08
C LYS A 90 -13.25 10.48 3.20
N PRO A 91 -12.18 9.85 2.69
CA PRO A 91 -11.92 8.45 2.96
C PRO A 91 -11.80 8.27 4.49
N HIS A 92 -12.32 7.17 5.02
CA HIS A 92 -12.08 6.84 6.41
C HIS A 92 -10.58 6.56 6.60
N GLN A 93 -10.06 6.84 7.79
CA GLN A 93 -8.62 6.81 8.08
C GLN A 93 -7.96 5.42 7.92
N PHE A 94 -8.73 4.34 7.99
CA PHE A 94 -8.23 2.96 7.92
C PHE A 94 -8.30 2.41 6.50
N THR A 95 -7.49 1.41 6.15
CA THR A 95 -7.49 0.80 4.81
C THR A 95 -8.30 -0.49 4.79
N THR A 96 -8.25 -1.29 5.85
CA THR A 96 -8.96 -2.58 5.96
C THR A 96 -9.97 -2.57 7.11
N ILE A 97 -10.96 -3.48 7.07
CA ILE A 97 -11.91 -3.65 8.18
C ILE A 97 -11.16 -4.12 9.43
N ARG A 98 -10.18 -5.01 9.28
CA ARG A 98 -9.33 -5.46 10.39
C ARG A 98 -8.63 -4.29 11.07
N GLU A 99 -7.98 -3.43 10.28
CA GLU A 99 -7.28 -2.25 10.79
C GLU A 99 -8.24 -1.29 11.52
N CYS A 100 -9.45 -1.10 10.98
CA CYS A 100 -10.49 -0.31 11.64
C CYS A 100 -10.91 -0.92 12.98
N ALA A 101 -11.13 -2.24 13.03
CA ALA A 101 -11.52 -2.93 14.27
C ALA A 101 -10.44 -2.87 15.36
N GLU A 102 -9.16 -2.86 14.98
CA GLU A 102 -8.03 -2.86 15.92
C GLU A 102 -7.66 -1.44 16.41
N ASN A 103 -7.84 -0.42 15.57
CA ASN A 103 -7.30 0.92 15.81
C ASN A 103 -8.35 2.03 15.97
N ALA A 104 -9.62 1.78 15.66
CA ALA A 104 -10.67 2.77 15.85
C ALA A 104 -10.94 3.07 17.34
N SER A 105 -11.52 4.23 17.60
CA SER A 105 -11.94 4.58 18.95
C SER A 105 -13.09 3.67 19.41
N LEU A 106 -13.15 3.38 20.72
CA LEU A 106 -14.22 2.55 21.27
C LEU A 106 -15.61 3.15 21.01
N THR A 107 -15.72 4.48 20.98
CA THR A 107 -16.96 5.19 20.67
C THR A 107 -17.39 4.95 19.22
N ASP A 108 -16.46 4.95 18.25
CA ASP A 108 -16.78 4.68 16.85
C ASP A 108 -17.21 3.22 16.66
N LEU A 109 -16.51 2.27 17.31
CA LEU A 109 -16.88 0.86 17.31
C LEU A 109 -18.28 0.64 17.93
N HIS A 110 -18.60 1.34 19.02
CA HIS A 110 -19.92 1.29 19.64
C HIS A 110 -21.04 1.74 18.68
N HIS A 111 -20.86 2.87 17.99
CA HIS A 111 -21.82 3.35 16.99
C HIS A 111 -21.94 2.39 15.81
N ALA A 112 -20.82 1.85 15.31
CA ALA A 112 -20.81 0.88 14.22
C ALA A 112 -21.59 -0.39 14.58
N ILE A 113 -21.42 -0.90 15.80
CA ILE A 113 -22.17 -2.04 16.31
C ILE A 113 -23.67 -1.73 16.38
N HIS A 114 -24.05 -0.55 16.88
CA HIS A 114 -25.47 -0.16 16.94
C HIS A 114 -26.13 -0.19 15.56
N ILE A 115 -25.52 0.45 14.56
CA ILE A 115 -26.03 0.46 13.18
C ILE A 115 -26.14 -0.96 12.61
N TYR A 116 -25.15 -1.81 12.90
CA TYR A 116 -25.16 -3.19 12.44
C TYR A 116 -26.33 -3.99 13.05
N LEU A 117 -26.56 -3.83 14.35
CA LEU A 117 -27.67 -4.50 15.05
C LEU A 117 -29.03 -4.04 14.52
N GLU A 118 -29.21 -2.73 14.31
CA GLU A 118 -30.44 -2.17 13.72
C GLU A 118 -30.71 -2.78 12.33
N ARG A 119 -29.67 -2.86 11.47
CA ARG A 119 -29.79 -3.47 10.15
C ARG A 119 -30.14 -4.96 10.23
N MET A 120 -29.59 -5.70 11.19
CA MET A 120 -29.96 -7.10 11.39
C MET A 120 -31.45 -7.24 11.73
N ASP A 121 -31.94 -6.40 12.64
CA ASP A 121 -33.34 -6.41 13.06
C ASP A 121 -34.29 -6.08 11.90
N GLU A 122 -33.96 -5.08 11.06
CA GLU A 122 -34.70 -4.76 9.84
C GLU A 122 -34.81 -5.96 8.90
N LEU A 123 -33.70 -6.67 8.66
CA LEU A 123 -33.66 -7.84 7.78
C LEU A 123 -34.46 -9.02 8.35
N ILE A 124 -34.38 -9.24 9.67
CA ILE A 124 -35.18 -10.27 10.35
C ILE A 124 -36.67 -9.95 10.24
N GLN A 125 -37.05 -8.69 10.38
CA GLN A 125 -38.44 -8.26 10.28
C GLN A 125 -38.96 -8.36 8.84
N ALA A 126 -38.15 -7.96 7.85
CA ALA A 126 -38.50 -8.07 6.43
C ALA A 126 -38.72 -9.53 6.00
N ASN A 127 -37.97 -10.48 6.55
CA ASN A 127 -38.13 -11.91 6.24
C ASN A 127 -39.32 -12.58 6.95
N LYS A 128 -39.95 -11.88 7.90
CA LYS A 128 -41.16 -12.35 8.59
C LYS A 128 -42.46 -11.86 7.94
N SER A 129 -42.40 -10.85 7.04
CA SER A 129 -43.58 -10.30 6.33
C SER A 129 -43.77 -10.98 4.98
#